data_AF-A0A958ZGV8-F1
#
_entry.id   AF-A0A958ZGV8-F1
#
_cell.length_a   1.000
_cell.length_b   1.000
_cell.length_c   1.000
_cell.angle_alpha   90.00
_cell.angle_beta   90.00
_cell.angle_gamma   90.00
#
_symmetry.space_group_name_H-M   'P 1'
#
loop_
_entity.id
_entity.type
_entity.pdbx_description
1 polymer ?
#
loop_
_entity_poly.entity_id
_entity_poly.type
_entity_poly.pdbx_seq_one_letter_code
_entity_poly.pdbx_strand_id
1 'polypeptide(L)'
;CTAGYCVANAKADGLMAKIEKHLILCDNEATALQLELLAKQMPSMLQRIEDAYVNTRHFVNFIQKNLPEAKINFVSEELARFGFTPSVFSLDLPTKGDSETEKESYKRALNNKLINMMIGEIPNESKYCVSYGQLKGCYWTIPATSTQGTTKEGDKDYIVRVALSGNMDLEKHKEVFMEFVASI
;
A
#
# COMPACT_ATOMS: atom_id res chain seq x y z
N CYS A 1 -11.00 7.52 -4.51
CA CYS A 1 -10.46 7.37 -5.88
C CYS A 1 -10.83 8.63 -6.66
N THR A 2 -9.92 9.22 -7.44
CA THR A 2 -10.24 10.40 -8.27
C THR A 2 -11.10 9.98 -9.46
N ALA A 3 -10.68 8.98 -10.23
CA ALA A 3 -11.43 8.39 -11.34
C ALA A 3 -10.84 7.02 -11.70
N GLY A 4 -11.58 6.20 -12.44
CA GLY A 4 -11.06 5.03 -13.16
C GLY A 4 -11.05 5.30 -14.66
N TYR A 5 -10.18 4.64 -15.42
CA TYR A 5 -10.17 4.72 -16.88
C TYR A 5 -9.95 3.35 -17.50
N CYS A 6 -10.48 3.17 -18.71
CA CYS A 6 -10.31 1.99 -19.55
C CYS A 6 -9.66 2.42 -20.86
N VAL A 7 -8.68 1.66 -21.34
CA VAL A 7 -8.03 1.88 -22.63
C VAL A 7 -8.15 0.61 -23.47
N ALA A 8 -8.43 0.77 -24.76
CA ALA A 8 -8.50 -0.33 -25.72
C ALA A 8 -7.38 -0.23 -26.74
N ASN A 9 -6.88 -1.39 -27.17
CA ASN A 9 -6.08 -1.47 -28.39
C ASN A 9 -7.00 -1.48 -29.62
N ALA A 10 -6.41 -1.39 -30.81
CA ALA A 10 -7.16 -1.35 -32.08
C ALA A 10 -8.09 -2.56 -32.29
N LYS A 11 -7.76 -3.74 -31.73
CA LYS A 11 -8.62 -4.94 -31.85
C LYS A 11 -9.90 -4.84 -31.01
N ALA A 12 -9.87 -4.05 -29.94
CA ALA A 12 -10.98 -3.87 -29.01
C ALA A 12 -11.68 -2.51 -29.16
N ASP A 13 -11.27 -1.67 -30.12
CA ASP A 13 -11.81 -0.32 -30.33
C ASP A 13 -13.34 -0.31 -30.50
N GLY A 14 -13.88 -1.26 -31.28
CA GLY A 14 -15.33 -1.42 -31.46
C GLY A 14 -16.12 -1.75 -30.19
N LEU A 15 -15.45 -2.08 -29.07
CA LEU A 15 -16.09 -2.27 -27.76
C LEU A 15 -16.24 -0.95 -26.98
N MET A 16 -15.45 0.07 -27.27
CA MET A 16 -15.42 1.31 -26.48
C MET A 16 -16.77 2.02 -26.46
N ALA A 17 -17.49 2.05 -27.59
CA ALA A 17 -18.84 2.64 -27.66
C ALA A 17 -19.86 1.90 -26.76
N LYS A 18 -19.72 0.58 -26.59
CA LYS A 18 -20.59 -0.18 -25.68
C LYS A 18 -20.23 0.08 -24.22
N ILE A 19 -18.93 0.19 -23.91
CA ILE A 19 -18.45 0.52 -22.57
C ILE A 19 -18.90 1.92 -22.16
N GLU A 20 -18.73 2.92 -23.02
CA GLU A 20 -19.20 4.30 -22.81
C GLU A 20 -20.70 4.33 -22.54
N LYS A 21 -21.51 3.68 -23.38
CA LYS A 21 -22.96 3.58 -23.17
C LYS A 21 -23.30 2.98 -21.80
N HIS A 22 -22.56 1.95 -21.36
CA HIS A 22 -22.76 1.36 -20.04
C HIS A 22 -22.38 2.34 -18.91
N LEU A 23 -21.29 3.10 -19.04
CA LEU A 23 -20.88 4.10 -18.05
C LEU A 23 -21.95 5.17 -17.87
N ILE A 24 -22.51 5.69 -18.98
CA ILE A 24 -23.59 6.68 -18.97
C ILE A 24 -24.85 6.11 -18.32
N LEU A 25 -25.28 4.91 -18.74
CA LEU A 25 -26.52 4.29 -18.22
C LEU A 25 -26.44 3.97 -16.72
N CYS A 26 -25.25 3.69 -16.21
CA CYS A 26 -25.03 3.40 -14.80
C CYS A 26 -24.62 4.63 -13.97
N ASP A 27 -24.58 5.83 -14.57
CA ASP A 27 -24.10 7.06 -13.92
C ASP A 27 -22.72 6.88 -13.26
N ASN A 28 -21.83 6.18 -13.98
CA ASN A 28 -20.50 5.78 -13.49
C ASN A 28 -19.36 6.51 -14.23
N GLU A 29 -19.68 7.64 -14.86
CA GLU A 29 -18.71 8.50 -15.52
C GLU A 29 -17.93 9.34 -14.50
N ALA A 30 -16.69 9.70 -14.85
CA ALA A 30 -15.96 10.67 -14.04
C ALA A 30 -16.57 12.06 -14.23
N THR A 31 -16.82 12.76 -13.13
CA THR A 31 -17.27 14.16 -13.16
C THR A 31 -16.22 15.07 -13.80
N ALA A 32 -16.64 16.23 -14.29
CA ALA A 32 -15.73 17.23 -14.88
C ALA A 32 -14.56 17.60 -13.94
N LEU A 33 -14.83 17.77 -12.65
CA LEU A 33 -13.81 18.06 -11.65
C LEU A 33 -12.82 16.90 -11.46
N GLN A 34 -13.30 15.65 -11.46
CA GLN A 34 -12.43 14.47 -11.37
C GLN A 34 -11.51 14.35 -12.60
N LEU A 35 -12.03 14.62 -13.80
CA LEU A 35 -11.23 14.65 -15.03
C LEU A 35 -10.18 15.76 -15.00
N GLU A 36 -10.53 16.97 -14.53
CA GLU A 36 -9.59 18.08 -14.38
C GLU A 36 -8.44 17.72 -13.42
N LEU A 37 -8.77 17.16 -12.25
CA LEU A 37 -7.78 16.73 -11.27
C LEU A 37 -6.87 15.62 -11.81
N LEU A 38 -7.44 14.65 -12.53
CA LEU A 38 -6.67 13.59 -13.18
C LEU A 38 -5.71 14.15 -14.22
N ALA A 39 -6.20 15.00 -15.12
CA ALA A 39 -5.39 15.65 -16.16
C ALA A 39 -4.24 16.45 -15.55
N LYS A 40 -4.48 17.18 -14.45
CA LYS A 40 -3.46 17.92 -13.71
C LYS A 40 -2.37 17.02 -13.10
N GLN A 41 -2.71 15.81 -12.66
CA GLN A 41 -1.79 14.89 -11.97
C GLN A 41 -1.05 13.93 -12.91
N MET A 42 -1.59 13.67 -14.10
CA MET A 42 -1.02 12.74 -15.08
C MET A 42 0.43 13.05 -15.50
N PRO A 43 0.83 14.30 -15.79
CA PRO A 43 2.18 14.61 -16.25
C PRO A 43 3.29 14.21 -15.27
N SER A 44 3.04 14.29 -13.96
CA SER A 44 4.02 13.91 -12.93
C SER A 44 3.91 12.46 -12.47
N MET A 45 2.98 11.67 -13.04
CA MET A 45 2.66 10.34 -12.54
C MET A 45 3.86 9.39 -12.55
N LEU A 46 4.61 9.35 -13.65
CA LEU A 46 5.77 8.44 -13.77
C LEU A 46 6.85 8.78 -12.74
N GLN A 47 7.16 10.08 -12.56
CA GLN A 47 8.13 10.51 -11.55
C GLN A 47 7.66 10.15 -10.13
N ARG A 48 6.39 10.38 -9.82
CA ARG A 48 5.83 10.04 -8.50
C ARG A 48 5.87 8.53 -8.21
N ILE A 49 5.69 7.69 -9.22
CA ILE A 49 5.80 6.23 -9.10
C ILE A 49 7.27 5.86 -8.79
N GLU A 50 8.22 6.43 -9.52
CA GLU A 50 9.65 6.17 -9.31
C GLU A 50 10.11 6.63 -7.91
N ASP A 51 9.77 7.87 -7.52
CA ASP A 51 10.14 8.41 -6.20
C ASP A 51 9.56 7.55 -5.07
N ALA A 52 8.31 7.12 -5.22
CA ALA A 52 7.66 6.24 -4.25
C ALA A 52 8.35 4.87 -4.18
N TYR A 53 8.72 4.28 -5.33
CA TYR A 53 9.46 3.02 -5.38
C TYR A 53 10.83 3.13 -4.70
N VAL A 54 11.58 4.20 -4.95
CA VAL A 54 12.89 4.44 -4.32
C VAL A 54 12.76 4.49 -2.80
N ASN A 55 11.78 5.27 -2.29
CA ASN A 55 11.49 5.32 -0.86
C ASN A 55 11.10 3.94 -0.30
N THR A 56 10.22 3.21 -0.99
CA THR A 56 9.82 1.86 -0.59
C THR A 56 10.98 0.89 -0.55
N ARG A 57 11.84 0.87 -1.57
CA ARG A 57 13.02 0.00 -1.61
C ARG A 57 13.97 0.31 -0.46
N HIS A 58 14.25 1.58 -0.20
CA HIS A 58 15.08 1.98 0.94
C HIS A 58 14.49 1.54 2.27
N PHE A 59 13.17 1.69 2.45
CA PHE A 59 12.52 1.29 3.69
C PHE A 59 12.48 -0.24 3.86
N VAL A 60 12.18 -0.99 2.80
CA VAL A 60 12.20 -2.45 2.81
C VAL A 60 13.59 -2.97 3.18
N ASN A 61 14.65 -2.46 2.54
CA ASN A 61 16.02 -2.86 2.85
C ASN A 61 16.41 -2.51 4.29
N PHE A 62 15.93 -1.37 4.79
CA PHE A 62 16.13 -0.96 6.18
C PHE A 62 15.44 -1.92 7.17
N ILE A 63 14.20 -2.32 6.90
CA ILE A 63 13.48 -3.28 7.72
C ILE A 63 14.20 -4.64 7.71
N GLN A 64 14.59 -5.15 6.54
CA GLN A 64 15.32 -6.43 6.43
C GLN A 64 16.62 -6.44 7.23
N LYS A 65 17.33 -5.31 7.26
CA LYS A 65 18.57 -5.17 8.02
C LYS A 65 18.34 -5.16 9.54
N ASN A 66 17.30 -4.47 10.01
CA ASN A 66 17.09 -4.22 11.44
C ASN A 66 16.09 -5.18 12.10
N LEU A 67 15.30 -5.90 11.31
CA LEU A 67 14.37 -6.94 11.77
C LEU A 67 14.40 -8.13 10.79
N PRO A 68 15.50 -8.90 10.75
CA PRO A 68 15.72 -9.96 9.76
C PRO A 68 14.73 -11.13 9.88
N GLU A 69 14.08 -11.29 11.03
CA GLU A 69 13.05 -12.31 11.25
C GLU A 69 11.70 -11.96 10.61
N ALA A 70 11.48 -10.70 10.25
CA ALA A 70 10.27 -10.29 9.55
C ALA A 70 10.33 -10.73 8.08
N LYS A 71 9.23 -11.32 7.59
CA LYS A 71 9.12 -11.70 6.17
C LYS A 71 8.49 -10.54 5.42
N ILE A 72 9.13 -10.16 4.31
CA ILE A 72 8.65 -9.07 3.45
C ILE A 72 8.32 -9.62 2.08
N ASN A 73 7.11 -9.36 1.63
CA ASN A 73 6.70 -9.58 0.25
C ASN A 73 6.77 -8.24 -0.48
N PHE A 74 7.81 -8.09 -1.28
CA PHE A 74 8.03 -6.94 -2.16
C PHE A 74 8.59 -7.40 -3.51
N VAL A 75 8.47 -6.55 -4.53
CA VAL A 75 8.98 -6.86 -5.87
C VAL A 75 10.48 -7.19 -5.81
N SER A 76 10.93 -8.16 -6.60
CA SER A 76 12.36 -8.47 -6.73
C SER A 76 13.08 -7.39 -7.53
N GLU A 77 14.40 -7.27 -7.37
CA GLU A 77 15.20 -6.36 -8.20
C GLU A 77 15.17 -6.74 -9.68
N GLU A 78 15.08 -8.03 -9.99
CA GLU A 78 14.92 -8.52 -11.35
C GLU A 78 13.63 -7.98 -11.99
N LEU A 79 12.49 -8.12 -11.33
CA LEU A 79 11.22 -7.58 -11.82
C LEU A 79 11.24 -6.05 -11.89
N ALA A 80 11.90 -5.37 -10.95
CA ALA A 80 12.05 -3.92 -11.02
C ALA A 80 12.82 -3.47 -12.27
N ARG A 81 13.83 -4.24 -12.73
CA ARG A 81 14.54 -3.96 -14.00
C ARG A 81 13.67 -4.10 -15.24
N PHE A 82 12.58 -4.88 -15.15
CA PHE A 82 11.55 -4.95 -16.20
C PHE A 82 10.50 -3.82 -16.10
N GLY A 83 10.69 -2.85 -15.20
CA GLY A 83 9.80 -1.70 -15.02
C GLY A 83 8.67 -1.91 -14.00
N PHE A 84 8.69 -3.01 -13.24
CA PHE A 84 7.74 -3.22 -12.14
C PHE A 84 8.22 -2.51 -10.86
N THR A 85 7.82 -1.25 -10.69
CA THR A 85 8.23 -0.38 -9.57
C THR A 85 7.06 -0.02 -8.63
N PRO A 86 6.41 -0.99 -7.96
CA PRO A 86 5.37 -0.71 -6.99
C PRO A 86 5.92 -0.04 -5.73
N SER A 87 5.12 0.81 -5.09
CA SER A 87 5.46 1.40 -3.78
C SER A 87 4.77 0.72 -2.59
N VAL A 88 4.21 -0.48 -2.82
CA VAL A 88 3.45 -1.25 -1.83
C VAL A 88 4.19 -2.54 -1.51
N PHE A 89 4.28 -2.88 -0.22
CA PHE A 89 4.80 -4.16 0.25
C PHE A 89 3.95 -4.70 1.40
N SER A 90 4.09 -5.99 1.67
CA SER A 90 3.54 -6.62 2.86
C SER A 90 4.65 -7.02 3.83
N LEU A 91 4.38 -6.82 5.11
CA LEU A 91 5.27 -7.11 6.23
C LEU A 91 4.57 -8.09 7.16
N ASP A 92 5.18 -9.27 7.28
CA ASP A 92 4.78 -10.33 8.19
C ASP A 92 5.76 -10.34 9.36
N LEU A 93 5.30 -9.82 10.52
CA LEU A 93 6.12 -9.64 11.70
C LEU A 93 6.38 -10.98 12.43
N PRO A 94 7.53 -11.12 13.12
CA PRO A 94 7.83 -12.31 13.90
C PRO A 94 6.78 -12.53 14.99
N THR A 95 6.49 -13.80 15.28
CA THR A 95 5.48 -14.18 16.27
C THR A 95 6.06 -15.07 17.38
N LYS A 96 5.41 -15.05 18.55
CA LYS A 96 5.76 -15.81 19.76
C LYS A 96 4.51 -16.55 20.27
N GLY A 97 4.70 -17.73 20.86
CA GLY A 97 3.61 -18.56 21.42
C GLY A 97 3.80 -20.05 21.14
N ASP A 98 3.22 -20.89 21.99
CA ASP A 98 3.33 -22.35 21.90
C ASP A 98 2.19 -22.94 21.08
N SER A 99 1.03 -22.27 21.05
CA SER A 99 -0.11 -22.63 20.22
C SER A 99 -0.32 -21.69 19.03
N GLU A 100 -1.06 -22.15 18.02
CA GLU A 100 -1.42 -21.33 16.85
C GLU A 100 -2.20 -20.07 17.26
N THR A 101 -3.14 -20.22 18.20
CA THR A 101 -3.95 -19.12 18.73
C THR A 101 -3.11 -18.04 19.43
N GLU A 102 -2.09 -18.45 20.20
CA GLU A 102 -1.17 -17.51 20.86
C GLU A 102 -0.31 -16.77 19.84
N LYS A 103 0.25 -17.50 18.86
CA LYS A 103 1.02 -16.90 17.76
C LYS A 103 0.19 -15.90 16.97
N GLU A 104 -1.05 -16.23 16.68
CA GLU A 104 -1.95 -15.34 15.94
C GLU A 104 -2.31 -14.10 16.78
N SER A 105 -2.64 -14.28 18.05
CA SER A 105 -2.97 -13.18 18.96
C SER A 105 -1.78 -12.22 19.14
N TYR A 106 -0.58 -12.76 19.33
CA TYR A 106 0.65 -11.99 19.42
C TYR A 106 0.91 -11.20 18.14
N LYS A 107 0.80 -11.86 16.98
CA LYS A 107 0.97 -11.24 15.66
C LYS A 107 -0.02 -10.08 15.46
N ARG A 108 -1.29 -10.29 15.76
CA ARG A 108 -2.33 -9.25 15.66
C ARG A 108 -2.03 -8.06 16.56
N ALA A 109 -1.65 -8.31 17.81
CA ALA A 109 -1.27 -7.24 18.74
C ALA A 109 -0.05 -6.46 18.24
N LEU A 110 0.96 -7.16 17.72
CA LEU A 110 2.19 -6.57 17.23
C LEU A 110 1.97 -5.72 15.96
N ASN A 111 1.17 -6.21 15.01
CA ASN A 111 0.77 -5.44 13.83
C ASN A 111 0.07 -4.13 14.22
N ASN A 112 -0.88 -4.19 15.15
CA ASN A 112 -1.57 -3.00 15.63
C ASN A 112 -0.63 -2.04 16.38
N LYS A 113 0.31 -2.57 17.18
CA LYS A 113 1.33 -1.77 17.86
C LYS A 113 2.16 -0.96 16.84
N LEU A 114 2.69 -1.63 15.81
CA LEU A 114 3.46 -0.97 14.75
C LEU A 114 2.66 0.15 14.08
N ILE A 115 1.43 -0.15 13.64
CA ILE A 115 0.61 0.82 12.91
C ILE A 115 0.23 2.01 13.82
N ASN A 116 -0.11 1.75 15.08
CA ASN A 116 -0.45 2.81 16.03
C ASN A 116 0.76 3.71 16.34
N MET A 117 1.96 3.15 16.47
CA MET A 117 3.19 3.94 16.63
C MET A 117 3.45 4.82 15.41
N MET A 118 3.35 4.25 14.20
CA MET A 118 3.55 5.01 12.96
C MET A 118 2.58 6.18 12.84
N ILE A 119 1.29 5.96 13.12
CA ILE A 119 0.26 7.00 13.05
C ILE A 119 0.39 8.01 14.20
N GLY A 120 0.70 7.54 15.42
CA GLY A 120 0.82 8.40 16.60
C GLY A 120 2.00 9.34 16.53
N GLU A 121 3.17 8.84 16.12
CA GLU A 121 4.41 9.63 16.05
C GLU A 121 4.53 10.44 14.75
N ILE A 122 3.82 10.05 13.69
CA ILE A 122 3.85 10.72 12.39
C ILE A 122 2.44 11.04 11.87
N PRO A 123 1.59 11.73 12.64
CA PRO A 123 0.16 11.88 12.33
C PRO A 123 -0.13 12.67 11.05
N ASN A 124 0.83 13.47 10.60
CA ASN A 124 0.71 14.28 9.37
C ASN A 124 1.07 13.51 8.10
N GLU A 125 1.68 12.32 8.22
CA GLU A 125 2.11 11.53 7.06
C GLU A 125 1.64 10.08 7.11
N SER A 126 1.49 9.50 8.30
CA SER A 126 1.02 8.13 8.47
C SER A 126 -0.48 8.07 8.75
N LYS A 127 -1.19 7.21 8.02
CA LYS A 127 -2.63 7.04 8.17
C LYS A 127 -3.05 5.57 8.08
N TYR A 128 -4.02 5.18 8.89
CA TYR A 128 -4.73 3.91 8.70
C TYR A 128 -5.65 4.02 7.47
N CYS A 129 -5.27 3.39 6.35
CA CYS A 129 -6.00 3.54 5.10
C CYS A 129 -5.92 2.28 4.23
N VAL A 130 -7.06 1.84 3.70
CA VAL A 130 -7.16 0.68 2.81
C VAL A 130 -6.70 0.96 1.38
N SER A 131 -6.58 2.25 1.01
CA SER A 131 -6.14 2.71 -0.30
C SER A 131 -4.61 2.67 -0.41
N TYR A 132 -4.10 2.95 -1.61
CA TYR A 132 -2.69 3.18 -1.92
C TYR A 132 -2.57 4.22 -3.05
N GLY A 133 -1.36 4.63 -3.40
CA GLY A 133 -1.10 5.59 -4.49
C GLY A 133 -1.29 7.06 -4.09
N GLN A 134 -1.14 7.36 -2.80
CA GLN A 134 -1.26 8.71 -2.27
C GLN A 134 -0.12 9.63 -2.72
N LEU A 135 -0.41 10.94 -2.76
CA LEU A 135 0.56 11.95 -3.14
C LEU A 135 1.60 12.24 -2.05
N LYS A 136 1.23 12.06 -0.78
CA LYS A 136 2.06 12.37 0.39
C LYS A 136 1.87 11.33 1.48
N GLY A 137 2.96 11.04 2.19
CA GLY A 137 2.98 10.18 3.36
C GLY A 137 2.89 8.69 3.06
N CYS A 138 2.45 7.94 4.06
CA CYS A 138 2.45 6.49 4.12
C CYS A 138 1.10 5.97 4.63
N TYR A 139 0.56 4.97 3.92
CA TYR A 139 -0.67 4.29 4.33
C TYR A 139 -0.34 2.93 4.92
N TRP A 140 -0.99 2.66 6.04
CA TRP A 140 -0.86 1.44 6.83
C TRP A 140 -2.21 0.75 6.92
N THR A 141 -2.24 -0.58 6.77
CA THR A 141 -3.47 -1.34 6.93
C THR A 141 -3.20 -2.80 7.25
N ILE A 142 -4.21 -3.47 7.79
CA ILE A 142 -4.27 -4.93 7.95
C ILE A 142 -5.41 -5.42 7.03
N PRO A 143 -5.13 -6.12 5.92
CA PRO A 143 -6.16 -6.57 4.99
C PRO A 143 -7.27 -7.40 5.66
N ALA A 144 -6.89 -8.29 6.58
CA ALA A 144 -7.82 -9.14 7.34
C ALA A 144 -8.93 -8.39 8.08
N THR A 145 -8.63 -7.21 8.64
CA THR A 145 -9.59 -6.41 9.41
C THR A 145 -10.26 -5.31 8.60
N SER A 146 -9.97 -5.23 7.30
CA SER A 146 -10.43 -4.14 6.46
C SER A 146 -10.99 -4.65 5.13
N THR A 147 -10.14 -4.96 4.16
CA THR A 147 -10.55 -5.35 2.80
C THR A 147 -11.01 -6.79 2.68
N GLN A 148 -10.72 -7.64 3.67
CA GLN A 148 -11.11 -9.07 3.70
C GLN A 148 -12.30 -9.33 4.63
N GLY A 149 -13.20 -8.35 4.82
CA GLY A 149 -14.35 -8.48 5.72
C GLY A 149 -15.33 -9.62 5.37
N THR A 150 -15.38 -10.03 4.11
CA THR A 150 -16.21 -11.14 3.62
C THR A 150 -15.45 -12.47 3.49
N THR A 151 -14.14 -12.48 3.75
CA THR A 151 -13.29 -13.67 3.70
C THR A 151 -13.47 -14.51 4.97
N LYS A 152 -13.44 -15.83 4.85
CA LYS A 152 -13.49 -16.74 6.01
C LYS A 152 -12.30 -16.48 6.92
N GLU A 153 -12.50 -16.56 8.23
CA GLU A 153 -11.47 -16.19 9.22
C GLU A 153 -10.15 -16.94 9.03
N GLY A 154 -10.19 -18.24 8.70
CA GLY A 154 -8.99 -19.05 8.44
C GLY A 154 -8.24 -18.70 7.16
N ASP A 155 -8.85 -17.92 6.26
CA ASP A 155 -8.25 -17.48 4.99
C ASP A 155 -7.82 -16.00 5.03
N LYS A 156 -7.88 -15.35 6.21
CA LYS A 156 -7.54 -13.94 6.37
C LYS A 156 -6.04 -13.74 6.61
N ASP A 157 -5.49 -12.75 5.92
CA ASP A 157 -4.08 -12.39 6.04
C ASP A 157 -3.88 -11.30 7.08
N TYR A 158 -3.53 -11.71 8.30
CA TYR A 158 -3.13 -10.80 9.38
C TYR A 158 -1.68 -10.34 9.20
N ILE A 159 -1.41 -9.67 8.09
CA ILE A 159 -0.13 -9.05 7.76
C ILE A 159 -0.31 -7.54 7.65
N VAL A 160 0.77 -6.79 7.90
CA VAL A 160 0.76 -5.35 7.66
C VAL A 160 0.98 -5.11 6.17
N ARG A 161 0.14 -4.29 5.55
CA ARG A 161 0.36 -3.77 4.20
C ARG A 161 0.68 -2.29 4.29
N VAL A 162 1.77 -1.90 3.62
CA VAL A 162 2.32 -0.55 3.68
C VAL A 162 2.42 0.00 2.27
N ALA A 163 1.94 1.22 2.05
CA ALA A 163 2.04 1.93 0.77
C ALA A 163 2.70 3.29 0.99
N LEU A 164 3.87 3.50 0.38
CA LEU A 164 4.62 4.75 0.52
C LEU A 164 4.39 5.65 -0.70
N SER A 165 4.62 6.94 -0.50
CA SER A 165 4.64 7.94 -1.57
C SER A 165 6.06 8.49 -1.76
N GLY A 166 6.28 9.20 -2.87
CA GLY A 166 7.55 9.90 -3.11
C GLY A 166 7.77 11.10 -2.17
N ASN A 167 6.70 11.64 -1.57
CA ASN A 167 6.76 12.81 -0.69
C ASN A 167 6.46 12.40 0.75
N MET A 168 7.50 12.07 1.51
CA MET A 168 7.42 11.73 2.93
C MET A 168 8.78 11.90 3.61
N ASP A 169 8.78 12.05 4.93
CA ASP A 169 9.98 12.01 5.74
C ASP A 169 10.37 10.56 6.03
N LEU A 170 11.12 9.95 5.11
CA LEU A 170 11.55 8.56 5.23
C LEU A 170 12.43 8.32 6.46
N GLU A 171 13.26 9.28 6.87
CA GLU A 171 14.13 9.12 8.02
C GLU A 171 13.33 9.10 9.32
N LYS A 172 12.29 9.94 9.46
CA LYS A 172 11.38 9.86 10.61
C LYS A 172 10.64 8.52 10.68
N HIS A 173 10.23 7.97 9.54
CA HIS A 173 9.60 6.63 9.50
C HIS A 173 10.58 5.52 9.92
N LYS A 174 11.85 5.63 9.54
CA LYS A 174 12.90 4.70 10.00
C LYS A 174 13.16 4.83 11.50
N GLU A 175 13.19 6.03 12.05
CA GLU A 175 13.36 6.28 13.49
C GLU A 175 12.25 5.61 14.30
N VAL A 176 10.98 5.89 13.96
CA VAL A 176 9.82 5.28 14.64
C VAL A 176 9.81 3.75 14.45
N PHE A 177 10.26 3.24 13.30
CA PHE A 177 10.42 1.80 13.12
C PHE A 177 11.47 1.21 14.07
N MET A 178 12.59 1.89 14.32
CA MET A 178 13.60 1.41 15.26
C MET A 178 13.12 1.45 16.71
N GLU A 179 12.35 2.46 17.09
CA GLU A 179 11.68 2.50 18.39
C GLU A 179 10.73 1.30 18.54
N PHE A 180 9.98 0.97 17.48
CA PHE A 180 9.17 -0.23 17.46
C PHE A 180 10.01 -1.50 17.62
N VAL A 181 11.11 -1.66 16.87
CA VAL A 181 12.02 -2.82 16.98
C VAL A 181 12.63 -2.93 18.38
N ALA A 182 12.99 -1.82 19.02
CA ALA A 182 13.52 -1.81 20.39
C ALA A 182 12.48 -2.22 21.46
N SER A 183 11.20 -2.22 21.09
CA SER A 183 10.09 -2.48 22.00
C SER A 183 9.53 -3.91 21.96
N ILE A 184 10.13 -4.82 21.18
CA ILE A 184 9.61 -6.18 20.91
C ILE A 184 10.56 -7.31 21.34
#